data_AF-A0A495W3S0-F1
#
_entry.id   AF-A0A495W3S0-F1
#
_cell.length_a   1.000
_cell.length_b   1.000
_cell.length_c   1.000
_cell.angle_alpha   90.00
_cell.angle_beta   90.00
_cell.angle_gamma   90.00
#
_symmetry.space_group_name_H-M   'P 1'
#
loop_
_entity.id
_entity.type
_entity.pdbx_description
1 polymer ?
#
loop_
_entity_poly.entity_id
_entity_poly.type
_entity_poly.pdbx_seq_one_letter_code
_entity_poly.pdbx_strand_id
1 'polypeptide(L)'
;MKRSSTTGLALLIALGVTAPASADEPGRTGPDNAITDVAGVLVGHHTDRATITGTTALVMPKGSTAGADVRGGAPGTINTDLLDPVALRPEVHGLFLSGGSVMGLSAYAGVVHHLREQGLGSKFLGKAIPVVPGAIVFDLGQGVDADDPIERTPDFDAGYQAAKAARPGPVEMGSVGAGTGTGTDGPPGTRLKGGVGTASIRLDGGVVVGALVVLNSAGKVYNEALGCELHALHMEVGDEYGDTRRPPRGCRTSTAGSGPAPRGGGTDGAVDENTTIGVVATNATLTVAQAEKFAQVAHDGLARAIRPAHSMGDGDTTFGISTRTTGAPDDLGYEAILDAAASTFSRATVHAALAATPLGGRPTYCEVFAGACDTHRPAGDDVDPAPGSGGPGAAPAPPSGNSPVPTLPLAITAVVFWTLWRRRTADATRDRLR
;
A
#
# COMPACT_ATOMS: atom_id res chain seq x y z
N MET A 1 45.66 71.70 28.53
CA MET A 1 46.23 71.20 27.25
C MET A 1 46.29 69.68 27.29
N LYS A 2 45.67 69.05 26.28
CA LYS A 2 45.76 67.64 25.83
C LYS A 2 45.60 66.53 26.88
N ARG A 3 44.41 65.90 26.89
CA ARG A 3 44.28 64.47 27.22
C ARG A 3 43.61 63.75 26.05
N SER A 4 44.33 62.76 25.56
CA SER A 4 44.06 61.87 24.45
C SER A 4 42.80 61.04 24.67
N SER A 5 41.94 60.96 23.65
CA SER A 5 40.82 60.02 23.57
C SER A 5 41.32 58.71 22.98
N THR A 6 41.10 57.60 23.68
CA THR A 6 41.26 56.24 23.17
C THR A 6 39.89 55.58 23.19
N THR A 7 39.30 55.41 22.00
CA THR A 7 38.04 54.73 21.78
C THR A 7 38.29 53.23 21.77
N GLY A 8 37.85 52.52 22.81
CA GLY A 8 37.84 51.05 22.84
C GLY A 8 36.56 50.52 22.19
N LEU A 9 36.70 49.85 21.04
CA LEU A 9 35.63 49.15 20.35
C LEU A 9 35.44 47.77 21.02
N ALA A 10 34.35 47.58 21.77
CA ALA A 10 34.00 46.28 22.33
C ALA A 10 33.27 45.44 21.27
N LEU A 11 33.92 44.39 20.80
CA LEU A 11 33.36 43.40 19.89
C LEU A 11 32.51 42.41 20.70
N LEU A 12 31.19 42.56 20.63
CA LEU A 12 30.23 41.57 21.15
C LEU A 12 30.13 40.41 20.16
N ILE A 13 30.82 39.31 20.47
CA ILE A 13 30.66 38.03 19.78
C ILE A 13 29.37 37.40 20.31
N ALA A 14 28.28 37.50 19.53
CA ALA A 14 27.07 36.74 19.76
C ALA A 14 27.33 35.27 19.39
N LEU A 15 27.62 34.45 20.38
CA LEU A 15 27.58 32.99 20.26
C LEU A 15 26.11 32.58 20.10
N GLY A 16 25.69 32.41 18.85
CA GLY A 16 24.39 31.82 18.54
C GLY A 16 24.37 30.35 18.98
N VAL A 17 23.74 30.09 20.12
CA VAL A 17 23.33 28.73 20.49
C VAL A 17 22.11 28.42 19.64
N THR A 18 22.29 27.68 18.56
CA THR A 18 21.17 27.05 17.85
C THR A 18 20.62 25.96 18.76
N ALA A 19 19.48 26.23 19.40
CA ALA A 19 18.70 25.18 20.03
C ALA A 19 18.33 24.13 18.95
N PRO A 20 18.39 22.83 19.24
CA PRO A 20 17.90 21.83 18.31
C PRO A 20 16.42 22.13 18.01
N ALA A 21 16.05 22.13 16.73
CA ALA A 21 14.65 22.27 16.31
C ALA A 21 13.81 21.25 17.10
N SER A 22 12.75 21.73 17.76
CA SER A 22 11.88 20.90 18.58
C SER A 22 11.38 19.72 17.76
N ALA A 23 11.43 18.52 18.33
CA ALA A 23 10.93 17.31 17.70
C ALA A 23 9.41 17.35 17.40
N ASP A 24 8.68 18.35 17.91
CA ASP A 24 7.22 18.52 17.78
C ASP A 24 6.80 19.66 16.84
N GLU A 25 7.65 20.06 15.88
CA GLU A 25 7.32 21.14 14.95
C GLU A 25 6.26 20.70 13.89
N PRO A 26 5.15 21.44 13.73
CA PRO A 26 4.15 21.22 12.69
C PRO A 26 4.74 21.29 11.27
N GLY A 27 4.12 20.59 10.33
CA GLY A 27 4.57 20.54 8.93
C GLY A 27 5.78 19.63 8.68
N ARG A 28 6.28 18.94 9.71
CA ARG A 28 7.30 17.89 9.61
C ARG A 28 6.68 16.51 9.73
N THR A 29 7.41 15.49 9.28
CA THR A 29 7.01 14.09 9.51
C THR A 29 7.03 13.75 11.01
N GLY A 30 6.33 12.68 11.37
CA GLY A 30 6.59 11.99 12.63
C GLY A 30 7.99 11.34 12.64
N PRO A 31 8.43 10.81 13.80
CA PRO A 31 9.77 10.28 13.96
C PRO A 31 10.10 9.12 13.01
N ASP A 32 9.13 8.26 12.71
CA ASP A 32 9.33 7.11 11.82
C ASP A 32 8.79 7.35 10.40
N ASN A 33 8.21 8.54 10.14
CA ASN A 33 7.43 8.85 8.94
C ASN A 33 6.44 7.73 8.59
N ALA A 34 5.70 7.26 9.58
CA ALA A 34 4.88 6.06 9.49
C ALA A 34 3.51 6.23 10.15
N ILE A 35 2.55 5.39 9.76
CA ILE A 35 1.20 5.40 10.36
C ILE A 35 1.22 5.15 11.87
N THR A 36 2.24 4.45 12.36
CA THR A 36 2.50 4.17 13.78
C THR A 36 2.97 5.39 14.57
N ASP A 37 3.32 6.50 13.92
CA ASP A 37 3.51 7.80 14.58
C ASP A 37 2.21 8.30 15.23
N VAL A 38 1.06 7.81 14.75
CA VAL A 38 -0.23 7.98 15.43
C VAL A 38 -0.28 7.06 16.63
N ALA A 39 -0.12 7.65 17.83
CA ALA A 39 -0.10 6.92 19.09
C ALA A 39 -1.31 5.97 19.23
N GLY A 40 -1.02 4.68 19.46
CA GLY A 40 -2.02 3.62 19.63
C GLY A 40 -2.27 2.77 18.38
N VAL A 41 -1.67 3.11 17.24
CA VAL A 41 -1.67 2.27 16.03
C VAL A 41 -0.44 1.34 16.04
N LEU A 42 -0.68 0.05 15.86
CA LEU A 42 0.36 -0.97 15.70
C LEU A 42 0.23 -1.61 14.31
N VAL A 43 1.34 -1.96 13.68
CA VAL A 43 1.35 -2.61 12.35
C VAL A 43 2.15 -3.90 12.39
N GLY A 44 1.63 -4.96 11.75
CA GLY A 44 2.30 -6.24 11.59
C GLY A 44 2.06 -6.84 10.20
N HIS A 45 3.02 -7.62 9.73
CA HIS A 45 2.98 -8.26 8.42
C HIS A 45 3.16 -9.78 8.55
N HIS A 46 2.46 -10.52 7.70
CA HIS A 46 2.78 -11.88 7.32
C HIS A 46 3.10 -11.90 5.82
N THR A 47 4.30 -12.35 5.47
CA THR A 47 4.82 -12.33 4.09
C THR A 47 5.12 -13.75 3.64
N ASP A 48 4.41 -14.24 2.63
CA ASP A 48 4.74 -15.50 1.95
C ASP A 48 5.47 -15.20 0.64
N ARG A 49 6.79 -15.41 0.64
CA ARG A 49 7.63 -15.22 -0.54
C ARG A 49 7.57 -16.36 -1.55
N ALA A 50 7.12 -17.55 -1.14
CA ALA A 50 7.00 -18.69 -2.05
C ALA A 50 5.79 -18.49 -2.96
N THR A 51 4.65 -18.12 -2.38
CA THR A 51 3.40 -17.83 -3.10
C THR A 51 3.33 -16.38 -3.59
N ILE A 52 4.24 -15.52 -3.12
CA ILE A 52 4.32 -14.09 -3.47
C ILE A 52 3.02 -13.37 -3.09
N THR A 53 2.58 -13.54 -1.86
CA THR A 53 1.38 -12.89 -1.28
C THR A 53 1.56 -12.65 0.23
N GLY A 54 0.56 -12.08 0.90
CA GLY A 54 0.61 -11.90 2.34
C GLY A 54 -0.53 -11.05 2.91
N THR A 55 -0.43 -10.76 4.21
CA THR A 55 -1.41 -9.99 4.97
C THR A 55 -0.70 -8.94 5.82
N THR A 56 -1.29 -7.74 5.90
CA THR A 56 -0.91 -6.68 6.81
C THR A 56 -2.05 -6.46 7.80
N ALA A 57 -1.77 -6.49 9.10
CA ALA A 57 -2.74 -6.20 10.15
C ALA A 57 -2.39 -4.89 10.85
N LEU A 58 -3.41 -4.10 11.16
CA LEU A 58 -3.31 -2.98 12.07
C LEU A 58 -4.05 -3.32 13.35
N VAL A 59 -3.47 -3.03 14.50
CA VAL A 59 -4.07 -3.29 15.81
C VAL A 59 -4.17 -1.98 16.59
N MET A 60 -5.35 -1.73 17.15
CA MET A 60 -5.66 -0.56 17.98
C MET A 60 -6.07 -1.05 19.38
N PRO A 61 -5.13 -1.27 20.31
CA PRO A 61 -5.41 -1.93 21.59
C PRO A 61 -6.46 -1.25 22.45
N LYS A 62 -6.61 0.08 22.31
CA LYS A 62 -7.59 0.88 23.06
C LYS A 62 -8.93 1.06 22.33
N GLY A 63 -9.12 0.40 21.19
CA GLY A 63 -10.23 0.67 20.28
C GLY A 63 -10.07 2.01 19.58
N SER A 64 -10.73 2.19 18.44
CA SER A 64 -10.69 3.44 17.67
C SER A 64 -12.01 3.70 16.97
N THR A 65 -12.31 4.97 16.73
CA THR A 65 -13.38 5.35 15.82
C THR A 65 -12.89 5.03 14.42
N ALA A 66 -13.75 4.45 13.59
CA ALA A 66 -13.39 4.11 12.22
C ALA A 66 -14.49 4.51 11.24
N GLY A 67 -14.08 4.85 10.03
CA GLY A 67 -14.93 4.99 8.84
C GLY A 67 -14.26 4.32 7.64
N ALA A 68 -14.97 4.17 6.53
CA ALA A 68 -14.41 3.64 5.29
C ALA A 68 -15.02 4.32 4.06
N ASP A 69 -14.25 4.41 2.99
CA ASP A 69 -14.72 4.77 1.65
C ASP A 69 -14.27 3.69 0.67
N VAL A 70 -15.19 3.23 -0.17
CA VAL A 70 -14.97 2.19 -1.19
C VAL A 70 -15.33 2.81 -2.53
N ARG A 71 -14.34 2.97 -3.41
CA ARG A 71 -14.50 3.71 -4.68
C ARG A 71 -14.23 2.93 -5.95
N GLY A 72 -13.36 1.93 -5.88
CA GLY A 72 -13.10 1.08 -7.03
C GLY A 72 -14.34 0.29 -7.48
N GLY A 73 -14.40 -0.11 -8.75
CA GLY A 73 -15.51 -0.90 -9.28
C GLY A 73 -15.49 -2.39 -8.95
N ALA A 74 -14.39 -2.92 -8.40
CA ALA A 74 -14.21 -4.34 -8.05
C ALA A 74 -13.74 -4.54 -6.58
N PRO A 75 -14.46 -4.02 -5.58
CA PRO A 75 -14.03 -4.11 -4.19
C PRO A 75 -14.19 -5.52 -3.62
N GLY A 76 -13.23 -5.93 -2.78
CA GLY A 76 -13.37 -7.07 -1.88
C GLY A 76 -13.17 -6.61 -0.45
N THR A 77 -14.24 -6.59 0.34
CA THR A 77 -14.22 -6.05 1.70
C THR A 77 -14.93 -6.95 2.71
N ILE A 78 -14.61 -6.77 3.99
CA ILE A 78 -15.32 -7.34 5.13
C ILE A 78 -15.70 -6.22 6.11
N ASN A 79 -16.91 -6.31 6.66
CA ASN A 79 -17.42 -5.47 7.76
C ASN A 79 -17.42 -3.95 7.49
N THR A 80 -17.47 -3.50 6.23
CA THR A 80 -17.56 -2.07 5.88
C THR A 80 -18.89 -1.45 6.30
N ASP A 81 -20.02 -2.18 6.19
CA ASP A 81 -21.34 -1.68 6.60
C ASP A 81 -21.43 -1.36 8.10
N LEU A 82 -20.58 -2.00 8.93
CA LEU A 82 -20.50 -1.71 10.37
C LEU A 82 -19.83 -0.36 10.66
N LEU A 83 -19.17 0.24 9.67
CA LEU A 83 -18.51 1.53 9.77
C LEU A 83 -19.41 2.69 9.30
N ASP A 84 -20.63 2.39 8.85
CA ASP A 84 -21.61 3.40 8.49
C ASP A 84 -21.99 4.26 9.73
N PRO A 85 -22.05 5.60 9.62
CA PRO A 85 -22.41 6.49 10.73
C PRO A 85 -23.76 6.21 11.39
N VAL A 86 -24.69 5.53 10.69
CA VAL A 86 -26.00 5.13 11.22
C VAL A 86 -26.00 3.76 11.89
N ALA A 87 -24.94 2.97 11.73
CA ALA A 87 -24.80 1.69 12.41
C ALA A 87 -24.68 1.87 13.93
N LEU A 88 -24.90 0.78 14.67
CA LEU A 88 -24.39 0.69 16.04
C LEU A 88 -22.90 1.02 15.95
N ARG A 89 -22.37 1.97 16.73
CA ARG A 89 -20.99 2.49 16.56
C ARG A 89 -19.95 1.64 17.31
N PRO A 90 -19.42 0.53 16.77
CA PRO A 90 -18.40 -0.22 17.46
C PRO A 90 -17.07 0.52 17.40
N GLU A 91 -16.26 0.31 18.43
CA GLU A 91 -14.84 0.62 18.33
C GLU A 91 -14.13 -0.50 17.56
N VAL A 92 -13.32 -0.11 16.58
CA VAL A 92 -12.49 -1.04 15.82
C VAL A 92 -11.21 -1.31 16.61
N HIS A 93 -10.90 -2.59 16.81
CA HIS A 93 -9.73 -3.02 17.59
C HIS A 93 -8.61 -3.60 16.73
N GLY A 94 -8.93 -3.94 15.48
CA GLY A 94 -7.93 -4.21 14.45
C GLY A 94 -8.53 -4.09 13.07
N LEU A 95 -7.68 -4.13 12.07
CA LEU A 95 -8.01 -4.04 10.65
C LEU A 95 -7.06 -4.97 9.89
N PHE A 96 -7.48 -5.49 8.75
CA PHE A 96 -6.58 -6.25 7.88
C PHE A 96 -6.64 -5.80 6.43
N LEU A 97 -5.48 -5.85 5.78
CA LEU A 97 -5.30 -5.68 4.35
C LEU A 97 -4.63 -6.96 3.85
N SER A 98 -5.09 -7.57 2.77
CA SER A 98 -4.53 -8.86 2.32
C SER A 98 -4.44 -9.00 0.82
N GLY A 99 -3.44 -9.75 0.34
CA GLY A 99 -3.47 -10.35 -1.00
C GLY A 99 -4.45 -11.52 -1.07
N GLY A 100 -4.45 -12.23 -2.19
CA GLY A 100 -5.25 -13.43 -2.44
C GLY A 100 -6.63 -13.18 -3.03
N SER A 101 -6.92 -11.95 -3.50
CA SER A 101 -8.26 -11.57 -3.96
C SER A 101 -9.34 -11.97 -2.93
N VAL A 102 -10.53 -12.38 -3.38
CA VAL A 102 -11.66 -12.79 -2.53
C VAL A 102 -11.28 -13.88 -1.51
N MET A 103 -10.39 -14.81 -1.85
CA MET A 103 -9.95 -15.88 -0.95
C MET A 103 -9.17 -15.33 0.25
N GLY A 104 -8.42 -14.24 0.04
CA GLY A 104 -7.68 -13.51 1.06
C GLY A 104 -8.54 -12.94 2.20
N LEU A 105 -9.86 -12.82 2.00
CA LEU A 105 -10.80 -12.45 3.07
C LEU A 105 -10.79 -13.47 4.23
N SER A 106 -10.30 -14.69 3.98
CA SER A 106 -10.13 -15.73 5.01
C SER A 106 -9.19 -15.32 6.14
N ALA A 107 -8.26 -14.38 5.89
CA ALA A 107 -7.37 -13.80 6.91
C ALA A 107 -8.11 -13.08 8.05
N TYR A 108 -9.34 -12.62 7.80
CA TYR A 108 -10.21 -12.00 8.81
C TYR A 108 -10.30 -12.83 10.10
N ALA A 109 -10.55 -14.14 9.96
CA ALA A 109 -10.78 -15.01 11.11
C ALA A 109 -9.53 -15.14 12.00
N GLY A 110 -8.34 -15.14 11.40
CA GLY A 110 -7.07 -15.17 12.12
C GLY A 110 -6.82 -13.93 12.95
N VAL A 111 -7.07 -12.74 12.37
CA VAL A 111 -6.95 -11.46 13.07
C VAL A 111 -7.92 -11.39 14.25
N VAL A 112 -9.20 -11.73 14.02
CA VAL A 112 -10.21 -11.82 15.08
C VAL A 112 -9.76 -12.77 16.20
N HIS A 113 -9.20 -13.93 15.85
CA HIS A 113 -8.75 -14.91 16.83
C HIS A 113 -7.63 -14.35 17.71
N HIS A 114 -6.59 -13.77 17.12
CA HIS A 114 -5.49 -13.19 17.87
C HIS A 114 -5.96 -12.08 18.81
N LEU A 115 -6.81 -11.16 18.33
CA LEU A 115 -7.35 -10.07 19.15
C LEU A 115 -8.17 -10.59 20.34
N ARG A 116 -8.93 -11.68 20.14
CA ARG A 116 -9.69 -12.32 21.23
C ARG A 116 -8.78 -12.92 22.30
N GLU A 117 -7.68 -13.56 21.92
CA GLU A 117 -6.67 -14.08 22.85
C GLU A 117 -6.04 -12.95 23.68
N GLN A 118 -5.79 -11.79 23.07
CA GLN A 118 -5.29 -10.60 23.76
C GLN A 118 -6.38 -9.86 24.57
N GLY A 119 -7.63 -10.34 24.52
CA GLY A 119 -8.75 -9.71 25.19
C GLY A 119 -9.14 -8.35 24.60
N LEU A 120 -8.79 -8.06 23.35
CA LEU A 120 -9.10 -6.81 22.65
C LEU A 120 -10.49 -6.91 22.01
N GLY A 121 -11.36 -5.96 22.31
CA GLY A 121 -12.75 -5.95 21.86
C GLY A 121 -13.76 -5.63 22.96
N SER A 122 -14.97 -5.25 22.55
CA SER A 122 -16.12 -5.10 23.45
C SER A 122 -16.36 -6.38 24.25
N LYS A 123 -16.76 -6.26 25.51
CA LYS A 123 -16.94 -7.43 26.38
C LYS A 123 -18.36 -7.98 26.31
N PHE A 124 -18.47 -9.27 26.08
CA PHE A 124 -19.71 -10.03 26.22
C PHE A 124 -19.45 -11.25 27.11
N LEU A 125 -20.13 -11.29 28.27
CA LEU A 125 -19.93 -12.33 29.28
C LEU A 125 -18.44 -12.54 29.64
N GLY A 126 -17.69 -11.44 29.77
CA GLY A 126 -16.26 -11.44 30.10
C GLY A 126 -15.31 -11.79 28.93
N LYS A 127 -15.83 -12.17 27.76
CA LYS A 127 -15.03 -12.49 26.57
C LYS A 127 -15.01 -11.30 25.60
N ALA A 128 -13.88 -11.10 24.92
CA ALA A 128 -13.75 -10.03 23.95
C ALA A 128 -14.45 -10.38 22.62
N ILE A 129 -15.10 -9.37 22.03
CA ILE A 129 -15.69 -9.36 20.69
C ILE A 129 -15.02 -8.20 19.92
N PRO A 130 -13.91 -8.46 19.22
CA PRO A 130 -13.30 -7.44 18.38
C PRO A 130 -14.14 -7.19 17.12
N VAL A 131 -14.19 -5.94 16.69
CA VAL A 131 -14.66 -5.57 15.35
C VAL A 131 -13.46 -5.33 14.47
N VAL A 132 -13.44 -6.01 13.32
CA VAL A 132 -12.31 -6.02 12.38
C VAL A 132 -12.84 -5.85 10.95
N PRO A 133 -12.75 -4.65 10.37
CA PRO A 133 -12.94 -4.45 8.94
C PRO A 133 -11.67 -4.81 8.17
N GLY A 134 -11.79 -4.94 6.86
CA GLY A 134 -10.64 -5.14 6.01
C GLY A 134 -10.97 -5.16 4.53
N ALA A 135 -9.93 -5.20 3.72
CA ALA A 135 -10.03 -5.21 2.27
C ALA A 135 -8.90 -6.03 1.65
N ILE A 136 -9.08 -6.43 0.38
CA ILE A 136 -8.13 -7.28 -0.34
C ILE A 136 -7.63 -6.67 -1.64
N VAL A 137 -6.49 -7.17 -2.12
CA VAL A 137 -5.96 -6.91 -3.46
C VAL A 137 -5.85 -8.20 -4.26
N PHE A 138 -5.90 -8.08 -5.58
CA PHE A 138 -5.61 -9.18 -6.50
C PHE A 138 -4.09 -9.34 -6.69
N ASP A 139 -3.52 -10.47 -6.27
CA ASP A 139 -2.13 -10.84 -6.51
C ASP A 139 -1.94 -12.33 -6.85
N LEU A 140 -2.99 -12.99 -7.35
CA LEU A 140 -3.04 -14.41 -7.66
C LEU A 140 -2.08 -14.83 -8.80
N GLY A 141 -1.79 -16.13 -8.87
CA GLY A 141 -1.05 -16.74 -9.98
C GLY A 141 0.42 -16.35 -10.06
N GLN A 142 1.06 -16.16 -8.90
CA GLN A 142 2.48 -15.80 -8.79
C GLN A 142 3.25 -16.86 -7.99
N GLY A 143 4.58 -16.83 -8.11
CA GLY A 143 5.46 -17.70 -7.33
C GLY A 143 5.25 -19.18 -7.64
N VAL A 144 5.15 -20.00 -6.60
CA VAL A 144 4.91 -21.46 -6.72
C VAL A 144 3.53 -21.80 -7.29
N ASP A 145 2.60 -20.84 -7.33
CA ASP A 145 1.23 -21.02 -7.83
C ASP A 145 1.06 -20.52 -9.28
N ALA A 146 2.16 -20.23 -9.99
CA ALA A 146 2.09 -19.79 -11.38
C ALA A 146 1.40 -20.81 -12.31
N ASP A 147 1.46 -22.10 -11.97
CA ASP A 147 0.89 -23.20 -12.76
C ASP A 147 -0.53 -23.63 -12.28
N ASP A 148 -0.94 -23.27 -11.06
CA ASP A 148 -2.30 -23.49 -10.51
C ASP A 148 -2.75 -22.27 -9.67
N PRO A 149 -3.33 -21.24 -10.30
CA PRO A 149 -3.34 -19.86 -9.78
C PRO A 149 -4.29 -19.55 -8.61
N ILE A 150 -4.81 -20.52 -7.86
CA ILE A 150 -5.86 -20.28 -6.84
C ILE A 150 -5.65 -21.08 -5.53
N GLU A 151 -4.73 -22.05 -5.50
CA GLU A 151 -4.66 -22.99 -4.36
C GLU A 151 -4.09 -22.35 -3.08
N ARG A 152 -3.07 -21.49 -3.17
CA ARG A 152 -2.42 -20.88 -2.00
C ARG A 152 -2.69 -19.38 -1.98
N THR A 153 -3.46 -18.97 -0.99
CA THR A 153 -3.80 -17.56 -0.73
C THR A 153 -3.76 -17.31 0.78
N PRO A 154 -3.66 -16.05 1.24
CA PRO A 154 -3.69 -15.75 2.66
C PRO A 154 -4.96 -16.28 3.32
N ASP A 155 -4.77 -17.00 4.43
CA ASP A 155 -5.81 -17.71 5.15
C ASP A 155 -5.84 -17.29 6.63
N PHE A 156 -6.47 -18.11 7.48
CA PHE A 156 -6.50 -17.91 8.92
C PHE A 156 -5.10 -17.67 9.52
N ASP A 157 -4.11 -18.48 9.15
CA ASP A 157 -2.77 -18.39 9.74
C ASP A 157 -2.08 -17.10 9.30
N ALA A 158 -2.22 -16.69 8.04
CA ALA A 158 -1.68 -15.43 7.56
C ALA A 158 -2.22 -14.23 8.35
N GLY A 159 -3.54 -14.18 8.58
CA GLY A 159 -4.16 -13.14 9.38
C GLY A 159 -3.73 -13.18 10.85
N TYR A 160 -3.66 -14.38 11.45
CA TYR A 160 -3.23 -14.55 12.82
C TYR A 160 -1.79 -14.09 13.04
N GLN A 161 -0.86 -14.51 12.17
CA GLN A 161 0.55 -14.12 12.27
C GLN A 161 0.76 -12.63 12.02
N ALA A 162 0.04 -12.03 11.06
CA ALA A 162 0.12 -10.59 10.82
C ALA A 162 -0.32 -9.79 12.06
N ALA A 163 -1.45 -10.16 12.67
CA ALA A 163 -1.94 -9.50 13.88
C ALA A 163 -1.00 -9.70 15.08
N LYS A 164 -0.45 -10.91 15.23
CA LYS A 164 0.53 -11.24 16.28
C LYS A 164 1.84 -10.47 16.14
N ALA A 165 2.26 -10.17 14.92
CA ALA A 165 3.47 -9.41 14.63
C ALA A 165 3.30 -7.89 14.83
N ALA A 166 2.09 -7.41 15.14
CA ALA A 166 1.78 -6.00 15.22
C ALA A 166 2.52 -5.30 16.36
N ARG A 167 3.26 -4.24 16.03
CA ARG A 167 4.10 -3.47 16.97
C ARG A 167 4.10 -1.98 16.64
N PRO A 168 4.46 -1.10 17.60
CA PRO A 168 4.68 0.32 17.31
C PRO A 168 6.06 0.55 16.67
N GLY A 169 6.35 1.80 16.32
CA GLY A 169 7.66 2.20 15.78
C GLY A 169 7.73 2.06 14.25
N PRO A 170 8.95 1.94 13.67
CA PRO A 170 9.12 1.85 12.23
C PRO A 170 8.30 0.73 11.57
N VAL A 171 7.66 1.05 10.45
CA VAL A 171 6.89 0.09 9.64
C VAL A 171 7.75 -0.36 8.46
N GLU A 172 7.82 -1.67 8.26
CA GLU A 172 8.52 -2.25 7.12
C GLU A 172 7.74 -1.95 5.82
N MET A 173 8.42 -1.39 4.83
CA MET A 173 7.84 -1.02 3.54
C MET A 173 8.34 -1.94 2.41
N GLY A 174 7.73 -1.82 1.24
CA GLY A 174 8.11 -2.56 0.04
C GLY A 174 7.35 -3.87 -0.14
N SER A 175 8.05 -4.91 -0.59
CA SER A 175 7.45 -6.20 -0.97
C SER A 175 7.19 -7.12 0.24
N VAL A 176 6.37 -6.65 1.17
CA VAL A 176 6.03 -7.32 2.45
C VAL A 176 4.53 -7.27 2.72
N GLY A 177 4.05 -8.17 3.58
CA GLY A 177 2.64 -8.24 3.98
C GLY A 177 1.71 -8.33 2.76
N ALA A 178 0.65 -7.54 2.78
CA ALA A 178 -0.26 -7.40 1.64
C ALA A 178 0.39 -6.79 0.38
N GLY A 179 1.56 -6.15 0.50
CA GLY A 179 2.33 -5.59 -0.62
C GLY A 179 3.18 -6.62 -1.38
N THR A 180 3.31 -7.85 -0.87
CA THR A 180 4.23 -8.86 -1.41
C THR A 180 4.00 -9.12 -2.90
N GLY A 181 2.77 -9.45 -3.28
CA GLY A 181 2.42 -9.79 -4.66
C GLY A 181 1.94 -8.64 -5.54
N THR A 182 2.08 -7.40 -5.08
CA THR A 182 1.44 -6.24 -5.71
C THR A 182 2.25 -5.64 -6.86
N GLY A 183 1.58 -4.86 -7.71
CA GLY A 183 2.17 -4.18 -8.86
C GLY A 183 1.34 -3.03 -9.39
N THR A 184 1.97 -2.15 -10.16
CA THR A 184 1.34 -0.99 -10.82
C THR A 184 1.68 -1.03 -12.31
N ASP A 185 0.88 -0.38 -13.15
CA ASP A 185 1.15 -0.33 -14.59
C ASP A 185 2.51 0.32 -14.90
N GLY A 186 3.12 -0.14 -15.98
CA GLY A 186 4.48 0.21 -16.38
C GLY A 186 4.58 0.58 -17.86
N PRO A 187 5.82 0.64 -18.40
CA PRO A 187 6.02 0.74 -19.84
C PRO A 187 5.36 -0.45 -20.56
N PRO A 188 5.04 -0.32 -21.86
CA PRO A 188 4.35 -1.37 -22.61
C PRO A 188 4.94 -2.76 -22.38
N GLY A 189 4.10 -3.70 -21.94
CA GLY A 189 4.49 -5.09 -21.66
C GLY A 189 5.15 -5.31 -20.30
N THR A 190 5.18 -4.31 -19.42
CA THR A 190 5.77 -4.37 -18.09
C THR A 190 4.76 -3.98 -17.01
N ARG A 191 4.74 -4.71 -15.90
CA ARG A 191 4.11 -4.28 -14.65
C ARG A 191 5.21 -3.96 -13.66
N LEU A 192 5.23 -2.73 -13.13
CA LEU A 192 6.19 -2.35 -12.11
C LEU A 192 5.80 -2.98 -10.78
N LYS A 193 6.79 -3.29 -9.95
CA LYS A 193 6.56 -3.80 -8.61
C LYS A 193 5.96 -2.70 -7.72
N GLY A 194 4.86 -3.03 -7.03
CA GLY A 194 4.25 -2.22 -5.98
C GLY A 194 4.69 -2.68 -4.59
N GLY A 195 4.02 -2.23 -3.54
CA GLY A 195 4.38 -2.63 -2.19
C GLY A 195 3.50 -2.02 -1.11
N VAL A 196 3.94 -2.19 0.13
CA VAL A 196 3.49 -1.40 1.28
C VAL A 196 4.28 -0.10 1.32
N GLY A 197 3.61 1.02 1.54
CA GLY A 197 4.25 2.30 1.84
C GLY A 197 3.53 2.99 2.99
N THR A 198 4.26 3.82 3.72
CA THR A 198 3.72 4.59 4.83
C THR A 198 4.30 6.00 4.84
N ALA A 199 3.57 6.94 5.43
CA ALA A 199 4.00 8.32 5.62
C ALA A 199 3.26 8.90 6.84
N SER A 200 3.79 9.98 7.42
CA SER A 200 3.10 10.75 8.44
C SER A 200 3.40 12.24 8.36
N ILE A 201 2.56 13.04 8.99
CA ILE A 201 2.77 14.48 9.18
C ILE A 201 2.21 14.93 10.52
N ARG A 202 2.94 15.86 11.15
CA ARG A 202 2.51 16.53 12.38
C ARG A 202 1.81 17.84 12.02
N LEU A 203 0.69 18.08 12.68
CA LEU A 203 -0.09 19.31 12.60
C LEU A 203 -0.03 20.05 13.94
N ASP A 204 -0.59 21.26 13.97
CA ASP A 204 -0.72 22.05 15.19
C ASP A 204 -1.49 21.30 16.28
N GLY A 205 -1.25 21.69 17.54
CA GLY A 205 -1.97 21.10 18.69
C GLY A 205 -1.58 19.66 19.01
N GLY A 206 -0.46 19.16 18.47
CA GLY A 206 0.02 17.79 18.70
C GLY A 206 -0.77 16.74 17.91
N VAL A 207 -1.54 17.17 16.92
CA VAL A 207 -2.25 16.26 16.02
C VAL A 207 -1.25 15.60 15.06
N VAL A 208 -1.41 14.31 14.82
CA VAL A 208 -0.63 13.55 13.85
C VAL A 208 -1.60 12.90 12.87
N VAL A 209 -1.25 12.94 11.58
CA VAL A 209 -1.91 12.18 10.53
C VAL A 209 -0.89 11.21 9.95
N GLY A 210 -1.25 9.93 9.89
CA GLY A 210 -0.43 8.87 9.31
C GLY A 210 -1.19 8.12 8.23
N ALA A 211 -0.50 7.55 7.25
CA ALA A 211 -1.10 6.74 6.20
C ALA A 211 -0.30 5.45 5.95
N LEU A 212 -0.99 4.39 5.56
CA LEU A 212 -0.42 3.14 5.06
C LEU A 212 -1.16 2.73 3.79
N VAL A 213 -0.41 2.41 2.74
CA VAL A 213 -0.93 2.08 1.42
C VAL A 213 -0.38 0.73 0.97
N VAL A 214 -1.23 -0.09 0.38
CA VAL A 214 -0.86 -1.30 -0.38
C VAL A 214 -1.12 -0.99 -1.85
N LEU A 215 -0.06 -0.75 -2.61
CA LEU A 215 -0.11 -0.28 -3.99
C LEU A 215 -0.23 -1.45 -4.98
N ASN A 216 -1.43 -1.70 -5.51
CA ASN A 216 -1.66 -2.68 -6.58
C ASN A 216 -2.55 -2.13 -7.72
N SER A 217 -2.21 -0.98 -8.30
CA SER A 217 -3.11 -0.23 -9.20
C SER A 217 -3.11 -0.67 -10.67
N ALA A 218 -4.23 -0.44 -11.38
CA ALA A 218 -4.29 -0.53 -12.85
C ALA A 218 -3.66 0.69 -13.53
N GLY A 219 -3.66 1.85 -12.86
CA GLY A 219 -2.98 3.05 -13.35
C GLY A 219 -1.48 3.07 -13.06
N LYS A 220 -0.81 4.04 -13.66
CA LYS A 220 0.62 4.31 -13.46
C LYS A 220 0.83 5.24 -12.27
N VAL A 221 1.93 5.04 -11.55
CA VAL A 221 2.41 5.97 -10.51
C VAL A 221 3.25 7.13 -11.06
N TYR A 222 3.52 7.13 -12.36
CA TYR A 222 4.39 8.10 -13.03
C TYR A 222 3.72 8.74 -14.24
N ASN A 223 4.17 9.95 -14.57
CA ASN A 223 3.63 10.76 -15.65
C ASN A 223 4.51 10.71 -16.90
N GLU A 224 4.04 10.03 -17.94
CA GLU A 224 4.74 9.92 -19.22
C GLU A 224 4.98 11.29 -19.90
N ALA A 225 4.05 12.23 -19.76
CA ALA A 225 4.18 13.57 -20.33
C ALA A 225 5.22 14.42 -19.58
N LEU A 226 5.58 14.05 -18.35
CA LEU A 226 6.60 14.70 -17.53
C LEU A 226 7.87 13.84 -17.42
N GLY A 227 8.18 13.06 -18.45
CA GLY A 227 9.42 12.28 -18.51
C GLY A 227 9.46 11.13 -17.51
N CYS A 228 8.31 10.57 -17.16
CA CYS A 228 8.16 9.45 -16.22
C CYS A 228 8.56 9.79 -14.77
N GLU A 229 8.45 11.07 -14.38
CA GLU A 229 8.45 11.50 -12.99
C GLU A 229 7.25 10.90 -12.23
N LEU A 230 7.45 10.49 -10.97
CA LEU A 230 6.35 10.03 -10.11
C LEU A 230 5.32 11.16 -9.92
N HIS A 231 4.04 10.85 -10.05
CA HIS A 231 2.97 11.86 -10.04
C HIS A 231 2.98 12.75 -8.79
N ALA A 232 3.20 12.13 -7.62
CA ALA A 232 3.21 12.80 -6.33
C ALA A 232 4.62 13.10 -5.78
N LEU A 233 5.66 13.10 -6.63
CA LEU A 233 7.03 13.42 -6.18
C LEU A 233 7.11 14.79 -5.50
N HIS A 234 6.42 15.79 -6.06
CA HIS A 234 6.39 17.16 -5.55
C HIS A 234 5.70 17.32 -4.17
N MET A 235 5.07 16.26 -3.65
CA MET A 235 4.40 16.27 -2.34
C MET A 235 5.32 15.89 -1.19
N GLU A 236 6.61 15.71 -1.48
CA GLU A 236 7.66 15.41 -0.51
C GLU A 236 7.68 16.41 0.64
N VAL A 237 7.84 15.89 1.86
CA VAL A 237 8.11 16.68 3.06
C VAL A 237 9.57 16.52 3.45
N GLY A 238 10.34 17.60 3.30
CA GLY A 238 11.78 17.57 3.51
C GLY A 238 12.49 16.86 2.35
N ASP A 239 13.23 15.80 2.66
CA ASP A 239 14.02 14.99 1.73
C ASP A 239 13.69 13.50 1.95
N GLU A 240 12.40 13.20 2.18
CA GLU A 240 11.94 11.87 2.56
C GLU A 240 12.10 10.81 1.44
N TYR A 241 12.22 11.23 0.18
CA TYR A 241 12.50 10.35 -0.96
C TYR A 241 13.97 10.37 -1.37
N GLY A 242 14.82 11.12 -0.66
CA GLY A 242 16.25 11.27 -0.93
C GLY A 242 16.52 11.78 -2.35
N ASP A 243 17.47 11.16 -3.05
CA ASP A 243 17.87 11.60 -4.41
C ASP A 243 16.85 11.29 -5.52
N THR A 244 15.63 10.89 -5.16
CA THR A 244 14.58 10.55 -6.12
C THR A 244 14.20 11.77 -6.95
N ARG A 245 14.25 11.63 -8.27
CA ARG A 245 13.99 12.73 -9.19
C ARG A 245 13.41 12.24 -10.50
N ARG A 246 12.95 13.17 -11.33
CA ARG A 246 12.61 12.89 -12.72
C ARG A 246 13.72 12.08 -13.40
N PRO A 247 13.39 10.98 -14.09
CA PRO A 247 14.37 10.23 -14.86
C PRO A 247 15.15 11.15 -15.82
N PRO A 248 16.49 11.21 -15.76
CA PRO A 248 17.28 12.15 -16.55
C PRO A 248 17.20 11.88 -18.06
N ARG A 249 16.83 10.65 -18.44
CA ARG A 249 16.62 10.22 -19.82
C ARG A 249 15.14 10.21 -20.22
N GLY A 250 14.27 10.81 -19.41
CA GLY A 250 12.83 10.70 -19.54
C GLY A 250 12.36 9.24 -19.44
N CYS A 251 11.29 8.90 -20.16
CA CYS A 251 10.70 7.56 -20.17
C CYS A 251 11.52 6.48 -20.91
N ARG A 252 12.79 6.73 -21.22
CA ARG A 252 13.66 5.72 -21.84
C ARG A 252 14.01 4.66 -20.80
N THR A 253 13.61 3.43 -21.06
CA THR A 253 13.85 2.29 -20.16
C THR A 253 15.30 1.81 -20.26
N SER A 254 15.83 1.30 -19.15
CA SER A 254 17.25 0.90 -19.00
C SER A 254 17.59 -0.45 -19.64
N THR A 255 16.60 -1.30 -19.92
CA THR A 255 16.83 -2.67 -20.42
C THR A 255 16.15 -2.93 -21.76
N ALA A 256 16.98 -3.17 -22.77
CA ALA A 256 16.72 -4.12 -23.83
C ALA A 256 16.91 -5.53 -23.24
N GLY A 257 15.87 -6.12 -22.64
CA GLY A 257 16.06 -7.42 -21.97
C GLY A 257 14.91 -7.98 -21.14
N SER A 258 13.74 -7.38 -21.09
CA SER A 258 12.56 -8.05 -20.53
C SER A 258 11.88 -8.85 -21.64
N GLY A 259 12.02 -10.18 -21.59
CA GLY A 259 11.01 -11.05 -22.21
C GLY A 259 9.61 -10.65 -21.72
N PRO A 260 8.54 -11.00 -22.44
CA PRO A 260 7.19 -10.60 -22.05
C PRO A 260 6.98 -10.96 -20.58
N ALA A 261 6.57 -9.97 -19.77
CA ALA A 261 6.11 -10.25 -18.42
C ALA A 261 5.07 -11.37 -18.54
N PRO A 262 5.11 -12.42 -17.70
CA PRO A 262 4.01 -13.37 -17.62
C PRO A 262 2.75 -12.54 -17.43
N ARG A 263 1.87 -12.57 -18.44
CA ARG A 263 0.50 -12.10 -18.24
C ARG A 263 -0.01 -12.92 -17.06
N GLY A 264 -0.31 -12.28 -15.94
CA GLY A 264 -1.10 -12.92 -14.89
C GLY A 264 -2.29 -13.58 -15.60
N GLY A 265 -2.41 -14.89 -15.46
CA GLY A 265 -3.24 -15.73 -16.31
C GLY A 265 -4.67 -15.23 -16.39
N GLY A 266 -5.03 -14.67 -17.54
CA GLY A 266 -6.38 -14.32 -17.93
C GLY A 266 -6.49 -14.41 -19.45
N THR A 267 -6.58 -15.64 -19.98
CA THR A 267 -6.77 -15.89 -21.41
C THR A 267 -8.16 -15.50 -21.93
N ASP A 268 -9.02 -14.99 -21.06
CA ASP A 268 -10.47 -14.96 -21.28
C ASP A 268 -11.05 -13.53 -21.32
N GLY A 269 -10.24 -12.54 -21.73
CA GLY A 269 -10.70 -11.15 -21.84
C GLY A 269 -11.18 -10.56 -20.50
N ALA A 270 -10.66 -11.09 -19.39
CA ALA A 270 -10.90 -10.57 -18.05
C ALA A 270 -10.36 -9.14 -17.95
N VAL A 271 -11.12 -8.27 -17.30
CA VAL A 271 -10.63 -6.95 -16.87
C VAL A 271 -9.46 -7.22 -15.94
N ASP A 272 -8.30 -6.57 -16.15
CA ASP A 272 -7.20 -6.66 -15.20
C ASP A 272 -7.73 -6.21 -13.82
N GLU A 273 -7.76 -7.15 -12.87
CA GLU A 273 -8.19 -6.90 -11.50
C GLU A 273 -7.02 -6.29 -10.71
N ASN A 274 -7.19 -5.07 -10.27
CA ASN A 274 -6.21 -4.28 -9.56
C ASN A 274 -6.90 -3.68 -8.32
N THR A 275 -6.15 -3.24 -7.31
CA THR A 275 -6.71 -2.58 -6.13
C THR A 275 -5.63 -1.81 -5.38
N THR A 276 -5.81 -0.52 -5.11
CA THR A 276 -5.02 0.15 -4.07
C THR A 276 -5.85 0.29 -2.79
N ILE A 277 -5.44 -0.39 -1.73
CA ILE A 277 -6.09 -0.33 -0.42
C ILE A 277 -5.21 0.37 0.61
N GLY A 278 -5.81 1.01 1.60
CA GLY A 278 -5.01 1.68 2.63
C GLY A 278 -5.79 2.14 3.84
N VAL A 279 -5.04 2.77 4.75
CA VAL A 279 -5.55 3.33 6.00
C VAL A 279 -4.96 4.73 6.16
N VAL A 280 -5.80 5.69 6.55
CA VAL A 280 -5.37 6.94 7.16
C VAL A 280 -5.75 6.93 8.64
N ALA A 281 -4.84 7.37 9.49
CA ALA A 281 -5.03 7.41 10.94
C ALA A 281 -4.73 8.80 11.49
N THR A 282 -5.45 9.18 12.55
CA THR A 282 -5.14 10.38 13.33
C THR A 282 -5.35 10.14 14.82
N ASN A 283 -4.63 10.90 15.64
CA ASN A 283 -4.84 10.93 17.07
C ASN A 283 -5.90 11.96 17.51
N ALA A 284 -6.40 12.81 16.60
CA ALA A 284 -7.53 13.71 16.84
C ALA A 284 -8.80 12.93 17.15
N THR A 285 -9.67 13.46 18.01
CA THR A 285 -10.96 12.83 18.30
C THR A 285 -11.95 13.14 17.17
N LEU A 286 -12.26 12.15 16.33
CA LEU A 286 -13.23 12.27 15.25
C LEU A 286 -14.52 11.51 15.58
N THR A 287 -15.64 12.04 15.10
CA THR A 287 -16.90 11.28 14.97
C THR A 287 -16.80 10.25 13.85
N VAL A 288 -17.72 9.28 13.79
CA VAL A 288 -17.74 8.27 12.70
C VAL A 288 -17.91 8.94 11.33
N ALA A 289 -18.81 9.92 11.20
CA ALA A 289 -18.99 10.67 9.95
C ALA A 289 -17.73 11.45 9.55
N GLN A 290 -16.99 12.00 10.52
CA GLN A 290 -15.70 12.64 10.24
C GLN A 290 -14.63 11.61 9.85
N ALA A 291 -14.59 10.44 10.48
CA ALA A 291 -13.66 9.37 10.11
C ALA A 291 -13.96 8.82 8.69
N GLU A 292 -15.24 8.73 8.31
CA GLU A 292 -15.64 8.38 6.94
C GLU A 292 -15.21 9.45 5.94
N LYS A 293 -15.47 10.73 6.22
CA LYS A 293 -15.04 11.82 5.34
C LYS A 293 -13.52 11.93 5.26
N PHE A 294 -12.81 11.63 6.35
CA PHE A 294 -11.35 11.51 6.38
C PHE A 294 -10.85 10.39 5.45
N ALA A 295 -11.51 9.23 5.44
CA ALA A 295 -11.23 8.15 4.48
C ALA A 295 -11.53 8.57 3.04
N GLN A 296 -12.65 9.25 2.79
CA GLN A 296 -13.04 9.75 1.46
C GLN A 296 -12.00 10.72 0.89
N VAL A 297 -11.51 11.68 1.69
CA VAL A 297 -10.54 12.68 1.21
C VAL A 297 -9.16 12.04 0.94
N ALA A 298 -8.81 10.95 1.63
CA ALA A 298 -7.59 10.21 1.31
C ALA A 298 -7.58 9.65 -0.13
N HIS A 299 -8.75 9.36 -0.72
CA HIS A 299 -8.85 8.98 -2.14
C HIS A 299 -8.42 10.09 -3.10
N ASP A 300 -8.54 11.37 -2.72
CA ASP A 300 -7.98 12.47 -3.51
C ASP A 300 -6.45 12.36 -3.57
N GLY A 301 -5.83 11.89 -2.49
CA GLY A 301 -4.41 11.58 -2.44
C GLY A 301 -4.01 10.44 -3.37
N LEU A 302 -4.80 9.37 -3.38
CA LEU A 302 -4.64 8.24 -4.32
C LEU A 302 -4.69 8.74 -5.77
N ALA A 303 -5.70 9.54 -6.13
CA ALA A 303 -5.88 10.08 -7.48
C ALA A 303 -4.77 11.07 -7.90
N ARG A 304 -4.07 11.71 -6.95
CA ARG A 304 -2.88 12.52 -7.22
C ARG A 304 -1.63 11.69 -7.47
N ALA A 305 -1.54 10.48 -6.92
CA ALA A 305 -0.38 9.61 -7.05
C ALA A 305 -0.52 8.56 -8.16
N ILE A 306 -1.74 8.23 -8.59
CA ILE A 306 -2.03 7.14 -9.54
C ILE A 306 -2.95 7.65 -10.65
N ARG A 307 -2.64 7.34 -11.91
CA ARG A 307 -3.49 7.70 -13.05
C ARG A 307 -3.57 6.60 -14.12
N PRO A 308 -4.79 6.19 -14.54
CA PRO A 308 -6.09 6.46 -13.88
C PRO A 308 -6.19 5.79 -12.50
N ALA A 309 -7.05 6.33 -11.64
CA ALA A 309 -7.45 5.73 -10.37
C ALA A 309 -8.95 5.37 -10.39
N HIS A 310 -9.40 4.50 -9.49
CA HIS A 310 -10.82 4.13 -9.32
C HIS A 310 -11.46 3.58 -10.60
N SER A 311 -10.72 2.79 -11.38
CA SER A 311 -11.29 2.15 -12.56
C SER A 311 -12.29 1.05 -12.18
N MET A 312 -13.02 0.53 -13.16
CA MET A 312 -13.92 -0.61 -12.95
C MET A 312 -13.19 -1.91 -12.60
N GLY A 313 -11.90 -2.01 -12.94
CA GLY A 313 -11.04 -3.12 -12.54
C GLY A 313 -10.37 -2.89 -11.19
N ASP A 314 -10.44 -1.68 -10.61
CA ASP A 314 -9.83 -1.37 -9.33
C ASP A 314 -10.80 -1.69 -8.17
N GLY A 315 -10.31 -2.25 -7.06
CA GLY A 315 -11.05 -2.42 -5.81
C GLY A 315 -10.78 -1.34 -4.74
N ASP A 316 -10.35 -0.15 -5.14
CA ASP A 316 -9.81 0.89 -4.26
C ASP A 316 -10.66 1.15 -3.01
N THR A 317 -10.05 0.97 -1.82
CA THR A 317 -10.72 1.07 -0.52
C THR A 317 -9.81 1.71 0.52
N THR A 318 -10.29 2.73 1.21
CA THR A 318 -9.55 3.40 2.29
C THR A 318 -10.33 3.37 3.60
N PHE A 319 -9.63 3.13 4.71
CA PHE A 319 -10.18 3.21 6.06
C PHE A 319 -9.64 4.43 6.81
N GLY A 320 -10.51 5.13 7.53
CA GLY A 320 -10.14 6.27 8.37
C GLY A 320 -10.21 5.89 9.84
N ILE A 321 -9.10 6.03 10.58
CA ILE A 321 -8.97 5.64 11.99
C ILE A 321 -8.71 6.87 12.87
N SER A 322 -9.43 6.98 13.99
CA SER A 322 -9.19 7.98 15.02
C SER A 322 -8.95 7.31 16.37
N THR A 323 -7.72 7.45 16.90
CA THR A 323 -7.31 6.85 18.19
C THR A 323 -7.74 7.70 19.40
N ARG A 324 -8.17 8.95 19.15
CA ARG A 324 -8.78 9.86 20.15
C ARG A 324 -7.87 10.13 21.35
N THR A 325 -6.57 10.27 21.13
CA THR A 325 -5.63 10.62 22.19
C THR A 325 -5.42 12.13 22.34
N THR A 326 -5.98 12.93 21.42
CA THR A 326 -6.09 14.39 21.51
C THR A 326 -7.55 14.83 21.40
N GLY A 327 -7.83 16.12 21.63
CA GLY A 327 -9.18 16.67 21.62
C GLY A 327 -9.89 16.57 20.26
N ALA A 328 -11.19 16.89 20.24
CA ALA A 328 -11.91 17.07 18.99
C ALA A 328 -11.38 18.34 18.29
N PRO A 329 -11.10 18.29 16.98
CA PRO A 329 -10.68 19.47 16.25
C PRO A 329 -11.86 20.46 16.12
N ASP A 330 -11.54 21.74 16.01
CA ASP A 330 -12.50 22.72 15.48
C ASP A 330 -12.61 22.58 13.94
N ASP A 331 -13.43 23.41 13.30
CA ASP A 331 -13.68 23.31 11.86
C ASP A 331 -12.39 23.47 11.05
N LEU A 332 -11.53 24.43 11.41
CA LEU A 332 -10.26 24.66 10.71
C LEU A 332 -9.25 23.53 10.94
N GLY A 333 -9.16 23.03 12.18
CA GLY A 333 -8.32 21.89 12.50
C GLY A 333 -8.77 20.62 11.78
N TYR A 334 -10.08 20.44 11.58
CA TYR A 334 -10.61 19.31 10.83
C TYR A 334 -10.29 19.43 9.34
N GLU A 335 -10.42 20.62 8.73
CA GLU A 335 -9.99 20.85 7.35
C GLU A 335 -8.47 20.58 7.17
N ALA A 336 -7.64 20.97 8.14
CA ALA A 336 -6.20 20.66 8.11
C ALA A 336 -5.93 19.14 8.18
N ILE A 337 -6.71 18.39 8.98
CA ILE A 337 -6.65 16.93 9.02
C ILE A 337 -7.04 16.31 7.67
N LEU A 338 -8.07 16.85 7.01
CA LEU A 338 -8.52 16.38 5.69
C LEU A 338 -7.46 16.61 4.61
N ASP A 339 -6.87 17.80 4.53
CA ASP A 339 -5.78 18.08 3.60
C ASP A 339 -4.56 17.17 3.85
N ALA A 340 -4.19 17.02 5.12
CA ALA A 340 -3.12 16.10 5.53
C ALA A 340 -3.43 14.65 5.16
N ALA A 341 -4.70 14.21 5.20
CA ALA A 341 -5.11 12.87 4.77
C ALA A 341 -4.70 12.61 3.32
N ALA A 342 -5.11 13.50 2.42
CA ALA A 342 -4.83 13.36 0.99
C ALA A 342 -3.33 13.44 0.71
N SER A 343 -2.64 14.44 1.26
CA SER A 343 -1.20 14.63 1.03
C SER A 343 -0.37 13.46 1.59
N THR A 344 -0.68 12.97 2.79
CA THR A 344 0.04 11.85 3.41
C THR A 344 -0.25 10.53 2.69
N PHE A 345 -1.46 10.32 2.18
CA PHE A 345 -1.79 9.13 1.39
C PHE A 345 -1.07 9.12 0.03
N SER A 346 -0.98 10.26 -0.65
CA SER A 346 -0.15 10.41 -1.86
C SER A 346 1.31 10.06 -1.57
N ARG A 347 1.86 10.58 -0.46
CA ARG A 347 3.24 10.31 -0.06
C ARG A 347 3.49 8.85 0.26
N ALA A 348 2.61 8.22 1.03
CA ALA A 348 2.68 6.78 1.32
C ALA A 348 2.62 5.92 0.04
N THR A 349 1.90 6.38 -0.99
CA THR A 349 1.85 5.71 -2.30
C THR A 349 3.18 5.79 -3.05
N VAL A 350 3.87 6.94 -2.98
CA VAL A 350 5.23 7.10 -3.53
C VAL A 350 6.22 6.22 -2.78
N HIS A 351 6.19 6.21 -1.45
CA HIS A 351 7.00 5.31 -0.63
C HIS A 351 6.76 3.84 -1.00
N ALA A 352 5.52 3.42 -1.26
CA ALA A 352 5.20 2.06 -1.68
C ALA A 352 5.88 1.68 -3.01
N ALA A 353 5.96 2.62 -3.96
CA ALA A 353 6.60 2.41 -5.25
C ALA A 353 8.13 2.40 -5.16
N LEU A 354 8.71 3.27 -4.31
CA LEU A 354 10.16 3.41 -4.14
C LEU A 354 10.77 2.30 -3.28
N ALA A 355 10.10 1.91 -2.19
CA ALA A 355 10.56 0.88 -1.27
C ALA A 355 10.37 -0.55 -1.82
N ALA A 356 9.64 -0.72 -2.93
CA ALA A 356 9.41 -2.00 -3.56
C ALA A 356 10.73 -2.69 -3.93
N THR A 357 10.85 -4.00 -3.66
CA THR A 357 11.97 -4.83 -4.13
C THR A 357 11.49 -5.76 -5.24
N PRO A 358 12.28 -5.99 -6.30
CA PRO A 358 11.88 -6.84 -7.42
C PRO A 358 11.41 -8.22 -6.95
N LEU A 359 10.26 -8.67 -7.44
CA LEU A 359 9.67 -9.97 -7.07
C LEU A 359 8.64 -10.40 -8.11
N GLY A 360 8.49 -11.70 -8.34
CA GLY A 360 7.49 -12.24 -9.28
C GLY A 360 7.73 -11.81 -10.74
N GLY A 361 9.00 -11.58 -11.12
CA GLY A 361 9.36 -11.10 -12.46
C GLY A 361 9.00 -9.63 -12.73
N ARG A 362 8.57 -8.87 -11.72
CA ARG A 362 8.23 -7.45 -11.84
C ARG A 362 9.42 -6.58 -11.43
N PRO A 363 9.95 -5.74 -12.33
CA PRO A 363 11.00 -4.80 -11.99
C PRO A 363 10.45 -3.61 -11.20
N THR A 364 11.31 -2.90 -10.49
CA THR A 364 10.90 -1.68 -9.75
C THR A 364 10.91 -0.44 -10.66
N TYR A 365 10.27 0.64 -10.20
CA TYR A 365 10.35 1.95 -10.85
C TYR A 365 11.81 2.39 -11.10
N CYS A 366 12.65 2.25 -10.06
CA CYS A 366 14.06 2.65 -10.11
C CYS A 366 14.90 1.80 -11.07
N GLU A 367 14.60 0.50 -11.22
CA GLU A 367 15.27 -0.37 -12.18
C GLU A 367 14.91 0.00 -13.62
N VAL A 368 13.62 0.25 -13.88
CA VAL A 368 13.12 0.57 -15.22
C VAL A 368 13.62 1.94 -15.68
N PHE A 369 13.60 2.95 -14.80
CA PHE A 369 14.00 4.32 -15.10
C PHE A 369 15.35 4.66 -14.48
N ALA A 370 16.44 4.19 -15.09
CA ALA A 370 17.79 4.40 -14.58
C ALA A 370 18.13 5.88 -14.31
N GLY A 371 18.71 6.13 -13.14
CA GLY A 371 19.08 7.47 -12.67
C GLY A 371 17.93 8.28 -12.06
N ALA A 372 16.74 7.67 -11.91
CA ALA A 372 15.63 8.23 -11.14
C ALA A 372 15.85 8.07 -9.63
N CYS A 373 16.58 7.03 -9.20
CA CYS A 373 16.90 6.74 -7.81
C CYS A 373 18.40 6.40 -7.72
N ASP A 374 19.25 7.35 -7.37
CA ASP A 374 20.72 7.14 -7.42
C ASP A 374 21.26 6.38 -6.20
N THR A 375 20.47 6.23 -5.13
CA THR A 375 20.95 5.68 -3.83
C THR A 375 20.15 4.51 -3.27
N HIS A 376 19.14 3.97 -3.96
CA HIS A 376 18.49 2.71 -3.55
C HIS A 376 19.30 1.49 -3.97
N ARG A 377 20.49 1.36 -3.38
CA ARG A 377 21.22 0.10 -3.29
C ARG A 377 20.65 -0.62 -2.05
N PRO A 378 20.13 -1.86 -2.15
CA PRO A 378 19.65 -2.56 -0.97
C PRO A 378 20.77 -2.65 0.07
N ALA A 379 20.44 -2.32 1.32
CA ALA A 379 21.34 -2.52 2.45
C ALA A 379 21.55 -4.04 2.63
N GLY A 380 22.78 -4.50 2.35
CA GLY A 380 23.20 -5.87 2.57
C GLY A 380 23.66 -6.57 1.29
N ASP A 381 24.93 -6.37 0.93
CA ASP A 381 25.83 -7.41 0.41
C ASP A 381 27.24 -6.80 0.31
N ASP A 382 27.82 -6.46 1.46
CA ASP A 382 29.28 -6.37 1.58
C ASP A 382 29.81 -7.81 1.67
N VAL A 383 29.94 -8.45 0.52
CA VAL A 383 30.84 -9.59 0.36
C VAL A 383 32.02 -9.09 -0.46
N ASP A 384 33.14 -8.89 0.22
CA ASP A 384 34.45 -8.65 -0.39
C ASP A 384 34.71 -9.72 -1.47
N PRO A 385 35.11 -9.34 -2.71
CA PRO A 385 35.48 -10.30 -3.72
C PRO A 385 36.84 -10.91 -3.38
N ALA A 386 36.85 -12.15 -2.91
CA ALA A 386 38.07 -12.94 -2.80
C ALA A 386 38.67 -13.22 -4.21
N PRO A 387 40.01 -13.26 -4.34
CA PRO A 387 40.69 -13.24 -5.62
C PRO A 387 40.64 -14.59 -6.35
N GLY A 388 40.79 -14.51 -7.68
CA GLY A 388 40.47 -15.57 -8.63
C GLY A 388 41.19 -16.91 -8.45
N SER A 389 40.51 -17.95 -8.95
CA SER A 389 41.13 -19.20 -9.38
C SER A 389 40.43 -19.68 -10.65
N GLY A 390 41.23 -19.91 -11.69
CA GLY A 390 40.80 -20.22 -13.06
C GLY A 390 39.98 -21.50 -13.23
N GLY A 391 39.31 -21.59 -14.39
CA GLY A 391 38.49 -22.72 -14.82
C GLY A 391 39.26 -24.04 -15.00
N PRO A 392 38.55 -25.11 -15.43
CA PRO A 392 38.32 -25.23 -16.87
C PRO A 392 36.98 -25.87 -17.29
N GLY A 393 36.65 -25.71 -18.57
CA GLY A 393 36.12 -26.79 -19.40
C GLY A 393 34.60 -26.90 -19.54
N ALA A 394 34.06 -26.20 -20.54
CA ALA A 394 32.75 -26.49 -21.10
C ALA A 394 32.74 -27.85 -21.83
N ALA A 395 31.66 -28.62 -21.64
CA ALA A 395 31.32 -29.78 -22.47
C ALA A 395 29.89 -29.62 -23.03
N PRO A 396 29.60 -30.11 -24.25
CA PRO A 396 28.46 -29.68 -25.05
C PRO A 396 27.17 -30.47 -24.78
N ALA A 397 26.03 -29.81 -24.99
CA ALA A 397 24.68 -30.35 -24.88
C ALA A 397 24.32 -31.34 -26.01
N PRO A 398 23.54 -32.40 -25.74
CA PRO A 398 22.99 -33.27 -26.78
C PRO A 398 21.70 -32.71 -27.42
N PRO A 399 21.37 -33.15 -28.66
CA PRO A 399 20.41 -32.47 -29.53
C PRO A 399 18.93 -32.79 -29.25
N SER A 400 18.11 -31.82 -29.67
CA SER A 400 16.63 -31.82 -29.71
C SER A 400 16.05 -32.97 -30.54
N GLY A 401 15.17 -33.77 -29.92
CA GLY A 401 14.31 -34.75 -30.58
C GLY A 401 12.87 -34.27 -30.61
N ASN A 402 12.41 -33.83 -31.79
CA ASN A 402 11.00 -33.65 -32.11
C ASN A 402 10.36 -35.02 -32.36
N SER A 403 9.17 -35.27 -31.79
CA SER A 403 8.18 -36.20 -32.35
C SER A 403 6.77 -35.76 -31.94
N PRO A 404 5.78 -35.84 -32.84
CA PRO A 404 4.45 -35.26 -32.65
C PRO A 404 3.52 -36.23 -31.90
N VAL A 405 2.67 -35.69 -31.02
CA VAL A 405 1.57 -36.44 -30.39
C VAL A 405 0.23 -35.81 -30.83
N PRO A 406 -0.76 -36.60 -31.24
CA PRO A 406 -1.88 -36.14 -32.08
C PRO A 406 -2.98 -35.40 -31.32
N THR A 407 -3.54 -34.40 -32.00
CA THR A 407 -4.74 -33.63 -31.64
C THR A 407 -6.02 -34.46 -31.85
N LEU A 408 -6.91 -34.47 -30.86
CA LEU A 408 -8.31 -34.88 -30.98
C LEU A 408 -9.23 -33.68 -30.70
N PRO A 409 -10.30 -33.44 -31.49
CA PRO A 409 -11.13 -32.24 -31.36
C PRO A 409 -12.29 -32.47 -30.37
N LEU A 410 -12.39 -31.64 -29.34
CA LEU A 410 -13.59 -31.50 -28.52
C LEU A 410 -14.37 -30.27 -28.98
N ALA A 411 -15.17 -30.46 -30.02
CA ALA A 411 -16.31 -29.62 -30.32
C ALA A 411 -17.54 -30.19 -29.61
N ILE A 412 -18.46 -29.31 -29.20
CA ILE A 412 -19.80 -29.58 -28.63
C ILE A 412 -19.83 -29.72 -27.10
N THR A 413 -19.67 -28.60 -26.38
CA THR A 413 -20.41 -28.37 -25.12
C THR A 413 -20.67 -26.91 -24.75
N ALA A 414 -20.16 -25.92 -25.51
CA ALA A 414 -20.30 -24.49 -25.15
C ALA A 414 -21.49 -23.75 -25.81
N VAL A 415 -22.19 -24.33 -26.79
CA VAL A 415 -23.24 -23.62 -27.55
C VAL A 415 -24.64 -23.70 -26.92
N VAL A 416 -24.88 -24.60 -25.96
CA VAL A 416 -26.22 -24.77 -25.36
C VAL A 416 -26.45 -23.86 -24.14
N PHE A 417 -25.39 -23.47 -23.41
CA PHE A 417 -25.53 -22.63 -22.22
C PHE A 417 -25.72 -21.13 -22.54
N TRP A 418 -25.17 -20.65 -23.65
CA TRP A 418 -25.25 -19.23 -24.02
C TRP A 418 -26.63 -18.79 -24.51
N THR A 419 -27.36 -19.67 -25.22
CA THR A 419 -28.70 -19.39 -25.76
C THR A 419 -29.80 -19.46 -24.69
N LEU A 420 -29.60 -20.23 -23.62
CA LEU A 420 -30.55 -20.34 -22.51
C LEU A 420 -30.43 -19.19 -21.49
N TRP A 421 -29.23 -18.59 -21.34
CA TRP A 421 -29.04 -17.43 -20.46
C TRP A 421 -29.60 -16.12 -21.07
N ARG A 422 -29.39 -15.87 -22.38
CA ARG A 422 -29.93 -14.66 -23.05
C ARG A 422 -31.46 -14.58 -23.09
N ARG A 423 -32.18 -15.70 -22.99
CA ARG A 423 -33.65 -15.69 -22.94
C ARG A 423 -34.21 -15.37 -21.55
N ARG A 424 -33.46 -15.58 -20.47
CA ARG A 424 -33.93 -15.27 -19.09
C ARG A 424 -33.66 -13.83 -18.65
N THR A 425 -32.69 -13.14 -19.25
CA THR A 425 -32.37 -11.73 -18.92
C THR A 425 -33.20 -10.71 -19.71
N ALA A 426 -33.75 -11.08 -20.87
CA ALA A 426 -34.61 -10.19 -21.65
C ALA A 426 -36.01 -9.99 -21.03
N ASP A 427 -36.57 -10.99 -20.34
CA ASP A 427 -37.90 -10.90 -19.72
C ASP A 427 -37.89 -10.19 -18.36
N ALA A 428 -36.78 -10.22 -17.62
CA ALA A 428 -36.66 -9.58 -16.30
C ALA A 428 -36.48 -8.04 -16.37
N THR A 429 -36.19 -7.48 -17.56
CA THR A 429 -35.91 -6.05 -17.73
C THR A 429 -37.14 -5.26 -18.19
N ARG A 430 -38.28 -5.92 -18.48
CA ARG A 430 -39.50 -5.26 -18.96
C ARG A 430 -40.50 -4.85 -17.87
N ASP A 431 -40.40 -5.41 -16.67
CA ASP A 431 -41.34 -5.15 -15.56
C ASP A 431 -40.87 -4.08 -14.55
N ARG A 432 -39.72 -3.43 -14.78
CA ARG A 432 -39.23 -2.31 -13.94
C ARG A 432 -39.32 -0.93 -14.58
N LEU A 433 -40.00 -0.80 -15.71
CA LEU A 433 -40.24 0.48 -16.40
C LEU A 433 -41.72 0.70 -16.74
N ARG A 434 -42.62 0.38 -15.81
CA ARG A 434 -44.01 0.85 -15.79
C ARG A 434 -44.41 1.32 -14.41
#